data_AF-A3TJP3-F1
#
_entry.id   AF-A3TJP3-F1
#
_cell.length_a   1.000
_cell.length_b   1.000
_cell.length_c   1.000
_cell.angle_alpha   90.00
_cell.angle_beta   90.00
_cell.angle_gamma   90.00
#
_symmetry.space_group_name_H-M   'P 1'
#
loop_
_entity.id
_entity.type
_entity.pdbx_description
1 polymer ?
#
loop_
_entity_poly.entity_id
_entity_poly.type
_entity_poly.pdbx_seq_one_letter_code
_entity_poly.pdbx_strand_id
1 'polypeptide(L)'
;MSTVTDIIDKLQGVLADLQHIDLWPPWDAAQTIVDLIGTMVEIATEAPDPAPTDVDDAAAAWRRLGRTWSGACTDVGRTNTKTTIDIWEGDAGTGYRSSLTALVDRMDSVEPATGKIDSALGTLSTKMTDARKRHGDAWDELNKHTSISWGDLWPWELKDYIAGILRAVVHGAQELLGAYQDAHSAISTAARDIRNAIDELELPHELPDGVSPVSGVNLFIGGGDGNDSGPLRGNVVERANRAMDAMTPEERAEAQRLLANAPDETARGWLLAAIAAGATGAALLNYSTRLGQMSDKERKALDPTAHPGVFTQPDGTTCGSSSLLLAKMLNDPLFAMQIMTGYDPRTGQDEGDPGAVKIDRNPLDGSDEFINKYTAMHNRFQQAAIEMHHQTNGLTTHDGNFNGWWPEAAGTSPGSAARQMSGDGGSGTGGGYETRYVDPDNAGETYDRIARAADTGQAVPVYTYDDNDEGSGSHIVLVTGTENGNLRVYDPETGVTGVATREDFDSRQLHESMGWDKPLVAILPPE
;
A
#
# COMPACT_ATOMS: atom_id res chain seq x y z
N MET A 1 -16.23 -7.96 23.43
CA MET A 1 -16.28 -6.48 23.55
C MET A 1 -16.87 -5.98 22.25
N SER A 2 -17.89 -5.13 22.31
CA SER A 2 -18.38 -4.45 21.11
C SER A 2 -17.31 -3.47 20.62
N THR A 3 -17.13 -3.36 19.32
CA THR A 3 -16.22 -2.36 18.74
C THR A 3 -16.81 -0.96 18.91
N VAL A 4 -16.00 0.10 18.81
CA VAL A 4 -16.49 1.49 18.82
C VAL A 4 -17.53 1.71 17.72
N THR A 5 -17.34 1.10 16.54
CA THR A 5 -18.29 1.14 15.43
C THR A 5 -19.62 0.47 15.80
N ASP A 6 -19.59 -0.71 16.42
CA ASP A 6 -20.82 -1.37 16.88
C ASP A 6 -21.62 -0.51 17.87
N ILE A 7 -20.92 0.24 18.72
CA ILE A 7 -21.53 1.14 19.71
C ILE A 7 -22.18 2.33 18.99
N ILE A 8 -21.48 2.94 18.02
CA ILE A 8 -22.00 4.03 17.18
C ILE A 8 -23.31 3.60 16.50
N ASP A 9 -23.32 2.44 15.83
CA ASP A 9 -24.48 1.95 15.08
C ASP A 9 -25.68 1.70 15.99
N LYS A 10 -25.45 1.08 17.16
CA LYS A 10 -26.52 0.84 18.15
C LYS A 10 -27.08 2.15 18.70
N LEU A 11 -26.23 3.12 19.01
CA LEU A 11 -26.66 4.44 19.50
C LEU A 11 -27.43 5.22 18.44
N GLN A 12 -27.05 5.14 17.18
CA GLN A 12 -27.81 5.72 16.07
C GLN A 12 -29.20 5.11 15.96
N GLY A 13 -29.31 3.79 16.10
CA GLY A 13 -30.61 3.10 16.16
C GLY A 13 -31.50 3.63 17.28
N VAL A 14 -30.97 3.71 18.50
CA VAL A 14 -31.74 4.22 19.65
C VAL A 14 -32.10 5.71 19.49
N LEU A 15 -31.20 6.52 18.94
CA LEU A 15 -31.47 7.93 18.67
C LEU A 15 -32.58 8.10 17.62
N ALA A 16 -32.58 7.27 16.57
CA ALA A 16 -33.65 7.26 15.58
C ALA A 16 -34.99 6.90 16.24
N ASP A 17 -35.03 5.88 17.09
CA ASP A 17 -36.24 5.50 17.81
C ASP A 17 -36.76 6.64 18.70
N LEU A 18 -35.87 7.30 19.47
CA LEU A 18 -36.20 8.46 20.31
C LEU A 18 -36.82 9.63 19.53
N GLN A 19 -36.28 9.93 18.34
CA GLN A 19 -36.75 11.05 17.52
C GLN A 19 -38.15 10.83 16.92
N HIS A 20 -38.60 9.57 16.82
CA HIS A 20 -39.87 9.20 16.21
C HIS A 20 -40.96 8.80 17.22
N ILE A 21 -40.72 8.97 18.52
CA ILE A 21 -41.70 8.62 19.56
C ILE A 21 -42.98 9.45 19.41
N ASP A 22 -44.12 8.77 19.34
CA ASP A 22 -45.42 9.39 19.58
C ASP A 22 -45.61 9.61 21.08
N LEU A 23 -45.87 10.86 21.47
CA LEU A 23 -46.11 11.23 22.88
C LEU A 23 -47.52 10.86 23.37
N TRP A 24 -48.31 10.15 22.55
CA TRP A 24 -49.63 9.69 22.91
C TRP A 24 -49.80 8.17 22.70
N PRO A 25 -50.32 7.42 23.70
CA PRO A 25 -50.66 7.84 25.07
C PRO A 25 -49.42 8.21 25.90
N PRO A 26 -49.47 9.24 26.77
CA PRO A 26 -48.27 9.78 27.42
C PRO A 26 -47.62 8.79 28.41
N TRP A 27 -48.37 7.85 28.98
CA TRP A 27 -47.79 6.80 29.84
C TRP A 27 -46.96 5.77 29.06
N ASP A 28 -47.42 5.38 27.86
CA ASP A 28 -46.69 4.44 27.00
C ASP A 28 -45.42 5.10 26.44
N ALA A 29 -45.51 6.39 26.09
CA ALA A 29 -44.36 7.20 25.68
C ALA A 29 -43.32 7.32 26.81
N ALA A 30 -43.77 7.56 28.05
CA ALA A 30 -42.88 7.61 29.22
C ALA A 30 -42.11 6.30 29.41
N GLN A 31 -42.81 5.16 29.33
CA GLN A 31 -42.19 3.85 29.49
C GLN A 31 -41.18 3.58 28.36
N THR A 32 -41.57 3.86 27.11
CA THR A 32 -40.68 3.71 25.95
C THR A 32 -39.41 4.55 26.10
N ILE A 33 -39.53 5.79 26.56
CA ILE A 33 -38.38 6.68 26.79
C ILE A 33 -37.45 6.10 27.87
N VAL A 34 -38.00 5.61 28.99
CA VAL A 34 -37.20 4.99 30.06
C VAL A 34 -36.49 3.73 29.57
N ASP A 35 -37.17 2.89 28.79
CA ASP A 35 -36.59 1.65 28.24
C ASP A 35 -35.45 1.96 27.25
N LEU A 36 -35.61 2.98 26.40
CA LEU A 36 -34.57 3.43 25.46
C LEU A 36 -33.40 4.10 26.19
N ILE A 37 -33.64 4.87 27.26
CA ILE A 37 -32.57 5.37 28.14
C ILE A 37 -31.81 4.20 28.75
N GLY A 38 -32.50 3.21 29.29
CA GLY A 38 -31.88 1.99 29.83
C GLY A 38 -31.01 1.28 28.79
N THR A 39 -31.51 1.17 27.56
CA THR A 39 -30.76 0.60 26.43
C THR A 39 -29.50 1.42 26.10
N MET A 40 -29.58 2.75 26.02
CA MET A 40 -28.41 3.61 25.78
C MET A 40 -27.37 3.50 26.90
N VAL A 41 -27.85 3.48 28.15
CA VAL A 41 -26.99 3.30 29.32
C VAL A 41 -26.29 1.94 29.19
N GLU A 42 -27.02 0.85 28.95
CA GLU A 42 -26.40 -0.46 28.76
C GLU A 42 -25.37 -0.49 27.61
N ILE A 43 -25.69 0.10 26.45
CA ILE A 43 -24.79 0.17 25.29
C ILE A 43 -23.50 0.93 25.61
N ALA A 44 -23.62 2.07 26.28
CA ALA A 44 -22.53 3.02 26.46
C ALA A 44 -21.93 3.01 27.88
N THR A 45 -22.05 1.87 28.58
CA THR A 45 -21.63 1.69 29.97
C THR A 45 -20.16 2.04 30.20
N GLU A 46 -19.31 1.73 29.23
CA GLU A 46 -17.89 2.05 29.28
C GLU A 46 -17.62 3.33 28.49
N ALA A 47 -16.60 4.09 28.90
CA ALA A 47 -16.16 5.24 28.12
C ALA A 47 -15.36 4.77 26.88
N PRO A 48 -15.27 5.57 25.81
CA PRO A 48 -14.50 5.20 24.63
C PRO A 48 -13.05 4.82 24.97
N ASP A 49 -12.59 3.69 24.43
CA ASP A 49 -11.21 3.23 24.48
C ASP A 49 -10.41 3.69 23.26
N PRO A 50 -9.07 3.82 23.36
CA PRO A 50 -8.21 3.54 24.52
C PRO A 50 -8.24 4.62 25.61
N ALA A 51 -7.84 4.29 26.85
CA ALA A 51 -7.71 5.27 27.91
C ALA A 51 -6.54 6.25 27.63
N PRO A 52 -6.71 7.57 27.89
CA PRO A 52 -5.65 8.56 27.64
C PRO A 52 -4.33 8.24 28.33
N THR A 53 -4.38 7.66 29.53
CA THR A 53 -3.19 7.23 30.28
C THR A 53 -2.40 6.13 29.56
N ASP A 54 -3.09 5.19 28.92
CA ASP A 54 -2.43 4.11 28.17
C ASP A 54 -1.77 4.67 26.91
N VAL A 55 -2.42 5.65 26.28
CA VAL A 55 -1.88 6.38 25.12
C VAL A 55 -0.65 7.21 25.53
N ASP A 56 -0.68 7.91 26.67
CA ASP A 56 0.44 8.67 27.20
C ASP A 56 1.64 7.77 27.56
N ASP A 57 1.38 6.60 28.14
CA ASP A 57 2.41 5.61 28.46
C ASP A 57 3.07 5.06 27.20
N ALA A 58 2.28 4.79 26.15
CA ALA A 58 2.79 4.41 24.83
C ALA A 58 3.64 5.54 24.21
N ALA A 59 3.16 6.79 24.24
CA ALA A 59 3.90 7.95 23.76
C ALA A 59 5.25 8.10 24.50
N ALA A 60 5.24 7.96 25.82
CA ALA A 60 6.45 8.01 26.63
C ALA A 60 7.44 6.87 26.30
N ALA A 61 6.95 5.68 25.93
CA ALA A 61 7.78 4.58 25.49
C ALA A 61 8.48 4.89 24.15
N TRP A 62 7.74 5.39 23.16
CA TRP A 62 8.31 5.82 21.87
C TRP A 62 9.32 6.94 22.03
N ARG A 63 9.04 7.93 22.89
CA ARG A 63 9.99 9.01 23.21
C ARG A 63 11.27 8.50 23.88
N ARG A 64 11.18 7.46 24.71
CA ARG A 64 12.37 6.80 25.30
C ARG A 64 13.17 6.03 24.26
N LEU A 65 12.50 5.35 23.34
CA LEU A 65 13.13 4.64 22.23
C LEU A 65 13.93 5.62 21.35
N GLY A 66 13.31 6.71 20.88
CA GLY A 66 13.96 7.72 20.05
C GLY A 66 15.23 8.30 20.69
N ARG A 67 15.18 8.67 21.98
CA ARG A 67 16.37 9.16 22.70
C ARG A 67 17.48 8.12 22.82
N THR A 68 17.12 6.87 23.11
CA THR A 68 18.10 5.78 23.23
C THR A 68 18.78 5.53 21.90
N TRP A 69 17.99 5.55 20.81
CA TRP A 69 18.47 5.36 19.45
C TRP A 69 19.38 6.50 18.99
N SER A 70 19.00 7.75 19.22
CA SER A 70 19.81 8.94 18.90
C SER A 70 21.20 8.90 19.59
N GLY A 71 21.23 8.42 20.84
CA GLY A 71 22.49 8.14 21.54
C GLY A 71 23.36 7.10 20.83
N ALA A 72 22.76 5.99 20.40
CA ALA A 72 23.46 4.95 19.65
C ALA A 72 23.95 5.46 18.28
N CYS A 73 23.12 6.19 17.54
CA CYS A 73 23.49 6.79 16.25
C CYS A 73 24.70 7.74 16.41
N THR A 74 24.68 8.58 17.44
CA THR A 74 25.80 9.47 17.77
C THR A 74 27.10 8.70 18.01
N ASP A 75 27.05 7.58 18.72
CA ASP A 75 28.24 6.77 19.01
C ASP A 75 28.77 6.02 17.77
N VAL A 76 27.88 5.55 16.89
CA VAL A 76 28.24 4.98 15.58
C VAL A 76 28.86 6.06 14.68
N GLY A 77 28.27 7.26 14.61
CA GLY A 77 28.80 8.39 13.86
C GLY A 77 30.18 8.86 14.36
N ARG A 78 30.40 8.85 15.68
CA ARG A 78 31.74 9.09 16.27
C ARG A 78 32.75 8.03 15.85
N THR A 79 32.34 6.77 15.74
CA THR A 79 33.21 5.69 15.26
C THR A 79 33.61 5.92 13.79
N ASN A 80 32.66 6.39 12.97
CA ASN A 80 32.92 6.74 11.57
C ASN A 80 33.95 7.87 11.45
N THR A 81 33.72 8.99 12.15
CA THR A 81 34.64 10.14 12.11
C THR A 81 36.03 9.85 12.67
N LYS A 82 36.15 8.90 13.61
CA LYS A 82 37.45 8.47 14.15
C LYS A 82 38.20 7.49 13.25
N THR A 83 37.55 6.86 12.27
CA THR A 83 38.20 5.88 11.37
C THR A 83 38.69 6.58 10.10
N THR A 84 39.67 7.48 10.23
CA THR A 84 40.19 8.28 9.12
C THR A 84 41.00 7.45 8.11
N ILE A 85 41.26 8.02 6.93
CA ILE A 85 42.10 7.35 5.92
C ILE A 85 43.50 7.05 6.46
N ASP A 86 44.03 7.93 7.32
CA ASP A 86 45.34 7.79 7.97
C ASP A 86 45.42 6.62 8.97
N ILE A 87 44.26 6.13 9.44
CA ILE A 87 44.17 5.01 10.39
C ILE A 87 43.92 3.69 9.66
N TRP A 88 43.15 3.72 8.56
CA TRP A 88 42.87 2.55 7.74
C TRP A 88 42.76 2.92 6.26
N GLU A 89 43.84 2.60 5.52
CA GLU A 89 44.00 2.86 4.10
C GLU A 89 43.51 1.70 3.21
N GLY A 90 43.35 1.99 1.92
CA GLY A 90 42.98 1.01 0.89
C GLY A 90 41.48 0.75 0.75
N ASP A 91 41.12 -0.10 -0.22
CA ASP A 91 39.73 -0.36 -0.61
C ASP A 91 38.87 -0.91 0.53
N ALA A 92 39.46 -1.72 1.42
CA ALA A 92 38.78 -2.25 2.60
C ALA A 92 38.40 -1.15 3.60
N GLY A 93 39.29 -0.18 3.84
CA GLY A 93 39.01 0.97 4.71
C GLY A 93 37.97 1.91 4.09
N THR A 94 38.03 2.12 2.77
CA THR A 94 37.02 2.89 2.04
C THR A 94 35.65 2.23 2.10
N GLY A 95 35.57 0.91 1.86
CA GLY A 95 34.33 0.14 1.95
C GLY A 95 33.71 0.20 3.35
N TYR A 96 34.51 0.03 4.41
CA TYR A 96 34.05 0.17 5.79
C TYR A 96 33.44 1.55 6.07
N ARG A 97 34.13 2.64 5.69
CA ARG A 97 33.63 4.01 5.89
C ARG A 97 32.34 4.26 5.13
N SER A 98 32.27 3.85 3.86
CA SER A 98 31.06 3.99 3.05
C SER A 98 29.87 3.27 3.68
N SER A 99 30.06 2.04 4.16
CA SER A 99 29.01 1.28 4.84
C SER A 99 28.59 1.89 6.18
N LEU A 100 29.54 2.42 6.94
CA LEU A 100 29.25 3.05 8.21
C LEU A 100 28.53 4.39 8.04
N THR A 101 28.89 5.18 7.01
CA THR A 101 28.13 6.37 6.62
C THR A 101 26.70 5.99 6.23
N ALA A 102 26.53 4.99 5.37
CA ALA A 102 25.22 4.55 4.94
C ALA A 102 24.37 3.97 6.09
N LEU A 103 24.99 3.36 7.10
CA LEU A 103 24.32 2.94 8.33
C LEU A 103 23.87 4.16 9.15
N VAL A 104 24.76 5.12 9.37
CA VAL A 104 24.45 6.35 10.14
C VAL A 104 23.32 7.13 9.49
N ASP A 105 23.39 7.35 8.19
CA ASP A 105 22.36 8.09 7.43
C ASP A 105 20.97 7.45 7.62
N ARG A 106 20.88 6.11 7.58
CA ARG A 106 19.62 5.40 7.83
C ARG A 106 19.19 5.41 9.29
N MET A 107 20.13 5.25 10.21
CA MET A 107 19.85 5.33 11.64
C MET A 107 19.29 6.70 12.04
N ASP A 108 19.66 7.77 11.32
CA ASP A 108 19.16 9.13 11.55
C ASP A 108 17.65 9.29 11.24
N SER A 109 17.04 8.38 10.45
CA SER A 109 15.57 8.41 10.18
C SER A 109 14.71 8.08 11.41
N VAL A 110 15.26 7.35 12.38
CA VAL A 110 14.49 6.81 13.52
C VAL A 110 14.07 7.89 14.52
N GLU A 111 14.94 8.86 14.82
CA GLU A 111 14.60 9.92 15.78
C GLU A 111 13.43 10.80 15.27
N PRO A 112 13.44 11.31 14.03
CA PRO A 112 12.30 12.00 13.44
C PRO A 112 11.00 11.17 13.46
N ALA A 113 11.05 9.91 13.02
CA ALA A 113 9.91 9.01 12.99
C ALA A 113 9.31 8.77 14.38
N THR A 114 10.14 8.43 15.37
CA THR A 114 9.67 8.25 16.76
C THR A 114 9.13 9.54 17.38
N GLY A 115 9.66 10.70 16.98
CA GLY A 115 9.10 12.02 17.35
C GLY A 115 7.72 12.28 16.74
N LYS A 116 7.49 11.89 15.48
CA LYS A 116 6.16 11.96 14.84
C LYS A 116 5.16 11.02 15.51
N ILE A 117 5.56 9.79 15.85
CA ILE A 117 4.73 8.84 16.60
C ILE A 117 4.36 9.40 17.98
N ASP A 118 5.33 9.97 18.71
CA ASP A 118 5.07 10.63 20.00
C ASP A 118 4.04 11.77 19.88
N SER A 119 4.17 12.59 18.83
CA SER A 119 3.23 13.68 18.54
C SER A 119 1.83 13.18 18.18
N ALA A 120 1.73 12.13 17.35
CA ALA A 120 0.45 11.52 16.98
C ALA A 120 -0.26 10.92 18.20
N LEU A 121 0.47 10.20 19.05
CA LEU A 121 -0.07 9.64 20.30
C LEU A 121 -0.46 10.75 21.30
N GLY A 122 0.33 11.82 21.43
CA GLY A 122 -0.06 12.96 22.27
C GLY A 122 -1.33 13.66 21.79
N THR A 123 -1.51 13.76 20.47
CA THR A 123 -2.76 14.28 19.87
C THR A 123 -3.94 13.35 20.15
N LEU A 124 -3.75 12.03 19.97
CA LEU A 124 -4.75 11.02 20.31
C LEU A 124 -5.15 11.10 21.78
N SER A 125 -4.21 11.15 22.71
CA SER A 125 -4.46 11.23 24.15
C SER A 125 -5.32 12.46 24.51
N THR A 126 -5.02 13.61 23.91
CA THR A 126 -5.81 14.84 24.08
C THR A 126 -7.24 14.64 23.58
N LYS A 127 -7.41 14.09 22.38
CA LYS A 127 -8.73 13.84 21.79
C LYS A 127 -9.54 12.80 22.56
N MET A 128 -8.89 11.75 23.07
CA MET A 128 -9.53 10.75 23.92
C MET A 128 -9.94 11.34 25.28
N THR A 129 -9.16 12.28 25.82
CA THR A 129 -9.55 13.01 27.04
C THR A 129 -10.83 13.82 26.82
N ASP A 130 -10.89 14.56 25.71
CA ASP A 130 -12.08 15.34 25.34
C ASP A 130 -13.29 14.43 25.09
N ALA A 131 -13.13 13.35 24.33
CA ALA A 131 -14.18 12.39 24.03
C ALA A 131 -14.73 11.71 25.30
N ARG A 132 -13.85 11.23 26.19
CA ARG A 132 -14.27 10.59 27.45
C ARG A 132 -14.90 11.57 28.42
N LYS A 133 -14.49 12.84 28.42
CA LYS A 133 -15.16 13.90 29.17
C LYS A 133 -16.58 14.13 28.64
N ARG A 134 -16.72 14.26 27.31
CA ARG A 134 -18.02 14.42 26.64
C ARG A 134 -18.95 13.23 26.93
N HIS A 135 -18.41 12.01 26.88
CA HIS A 135 -19.13 10.79 27.29
C HIS A 135 -19.59 10.88 28.75
N GLY A 136 -18.70 11.20 29.69
CA GLY A 136 -19.05 11.31 31.11
C GLY A 136 -20.13 12.35 31.39
N ASP A 137 -20.02 13.54 30.79
CA ASP A 137 -21.01 14.61 30.93
C ASP A 137 -22.38 14.19 30.37
N ALA A 138 -22.41 13.54 29.20
CA ALA A 138 -23.64 13.03 28.58
C ALA A 138 -24.27 11.87 29.37
N TRP A 139 -23.43 10.96 29.87
CA TRP A 139 -23.82 9.82 30.68
C TRP A 139 -24.46 10.25 32.01
N ASP A 140 -23.87 11.24 32.68
CA ASP A 140 -24.42 11.81 33.91
C ASP A 140 -25.76 12.50 33.67
N GLU A 141 -25.95 13.14 32.51
CA GLU A 141 -27.24 13.74 32.13
C GLU A 141 -28.31 12.67 31.87
N LEU A 142 -27.98 11.61 31.13
CA LEU A 142 -28.91 10.51 30.84
C LEU A 142 -29.31 9.75 32.12
N ASN A 143 -28.38 9.55 33.05
CA ASN A 143 -28.66 8.87 34.32
C ASN A 143 -29.64 9.60 35.23
N LYS A 144 -29.80 10.93 35.09
CA LYS A 144 -30.84 11.68 35.82
C LYS A 144 -32.26 11.28 35.40
N HIS A 145 -32.40 10.64 34.24
CA HIS A 145 -33.68 10.29 33.62
C HIS A 145 -33.95 8.78 33.56
N THR A 146 -33.10 7.93 34.15
CA THR A 146 -33.31 6.46 34.22
C THR A 146 -34.47 6.06 35.12
N SER A 147 -34.90 6.94 36.01
CA SER A 147 -36.13 6.81 36.77
C SER A 147 -36.88 8.14 36.74
N ILE A 148 -38.10 8.15 36.22
CA ILE A 148 -38.98 9.32 36.29
C ILE A 148 -40.15 8.95 37.21
N SER A 149 -40.69 9.91 37.96
CA SER A 149 -41.88 9.72 38.80
C SER A 149 -43.00 10.61 38.28
N TRP A 150 -44.18 10.04 38.05
CA TRP A 150 -45.29 10.72 37.36
C TRP A 150 -46.70 10.37 37.88
N GLY A 151 -46.80 9.81 39.10
CA GLY A 151 -48.04 9.24 39.65
C GLY A 151 -49.22 10.20 39.84
N ASP A 152 -48.97 11.52 39.89
CA ASP A 152 -49.99 12.53 40.23
C ASP A 152 -50.30 13.53 39.09
N LEU A 153 -49.74 13.33 37.89
CA LEU A 153 -49.88 14.27 36.76
C LEU A 153 -51.11 13.96 35.90
N TRP A 154 -51.81 15.01 35.44
CA TRP A 154 -52.87 14.87 34.46
C TRP A 154 -52.28 14.58 33.06
N PRO A 155 -53.00 13.90 32.14
CA PRO A 155 -52.44 13.46 30.86
C PRO A 155 -51.75 14.55 30.02
N TRP A 156 -52.26 15.78 30.01
CA TRP A 156 -51.63 16.89 29.28
C TRP A 156 -50.40 17.47 30.00
N GLU A 157 -50.39 17.50 31.33
CA GLU A 157 -49.23 17.92 32.12
C GLU A 157 -48.09 16.91 31.99
N LEU A 158 -48.45 15.62 31.94
CA LEU A 158 -47.52 14.53 31.70
C LEU A 158 -46.88 14.62 30.30
N LYS A 159 -47.67 14.93 29.27
CA LYS A 159 -47.16 15.12 27.91
C LYS A 159 -46.11 16.24 27.82
N ASP A 160 -46.40 17.41 28.40
CA ASP A 160 -45.47 18.55 28.37
C ASP A 160 -44.19 18.26 29.17
N TYR A 161 -44.33 17.57 30.31
CA TYR A 161 -43.21 17.11 31.12
C TYR A 161 -42.31 16.11 30.36
N ILE A 162 -42.90 15.10 29.72
CA ILE A 162 -42.19 14.12 28.91
C ILE A 162 -41.53 14.77 27.69
N ALA A 163 -42.15 15.75 27.05
CA ALA A 163 -41.54 16.48 25.94
C ALA A 163 -40.28 17.28 26.37
N GLY A 164 -40.21 17.70 27.64
CA GLY A 164 -39.00 18.26 28.24
C GLY A 164 -37.90 17.21 28.39
N ILE A 165 -38.25 16.06 28.96
CA ILE A 165 -37.32 14.94 29.17
C ILE A 165 -36.81 14.40 27.85
N LEU A 166 -37.68 14.17 26.88
CA LEU A 166 -37.30 13.67 25.55
C LEU A 166 -36.26 14.58 24.89
N ARG A 167 -36.39 15.91 25.00
CA ARG A 167 -35.38 16.84 24.48
C ARG A 167 -34.03 16.70 25.17
N ALA A 168 -34.01 16.58 26.50
CA ALA A 168 -32.78 16.37 27.26
C ALA A 168 -32.12 15.03 26.91
N VAL A 169 -32.93 13.97 26.79
CA VAL A 169 -32.49 12.62 26.45
C VAL A 169 -31.95 12.55 25.03
N VAL A 170 -32.63 13.14 24.04
CA VAL A 170 -32.14 13.23 22.65
C VAL A 170 -30.81 13.99 22.61
N HIS A 171 -30.69 15.10 23.34
CA HIS A 171 -29.43 15.83 23.41
C HIS A 171 -28.31 14.98 24.04
N GLY A 172 -28.57 14.33 25.18
CA GLY A 172 -27.61 13.43 25.83
C GLY A 172 -27.20 12.27 24.91
N ALA A 173 -28.14 11.68 24.18
CA ALA A 173 -27.88 10.63 23.19
C ALA A 173 -26.98 11.13 22.04
N GLN A 174 -27.23 12.35 21.53
CA GLN A 174 -26.40 12.99 20.50
C GLN A 174 -24.98 13.28 21.00
N GLU A 175 -24.83 13.77 22.23
CA GLU A 175 -23.52 14.02 22.83
C GLU A 175 -22.74 12.73 23.06
N LEU A 176 -23.43 11.67 23.49
CA LEU A 176 -22.82 10.37 23.71
C LEU A 176 -22.40 9.69 22.39
N LEU A 177 -23.25 9.75 21.36
CA LEU A 177 -22.88 9.34 20.00
C LEU A 177 -21.68 10.15 19.48
N GLY A 178 -21.70 11.47 19.67
CA GLY A 178 -20.61 12.36 19.27
C GLY A 178 -19.29 12.01 19.95
N ALA A 179 -19.30 11.65 21.24
CA ALA A 179 -18.10 11.21 21.96
C ALA A 179 -17.45 9.96 21.33
N TYR A 180 -18.26 8.98 20.94
CA TYR A 180 -17.75 7.77 20.27
C TYR A 180 -17.27 8.05 18.83
N GLN A 181 -17.95 8.92 18.09
CA GLN A 181 -17.52 9.34 16.75
C GLN A 181 -16.20 10.11 16.79
N ASP A 182 -16.05 11.04 17.74
CA ASP A 182 -14.82 11.82 17.95
C ASP A 182 -13.65 10.88 18.30
N ALA A 183 -13.89 9.90 19.18
CA ALA A 183 -12.90 8.88 19.53
C ALA A 183 -12.50 8.03 18.31
N HIS A 184 -13.46 7.54 17.54
CA HIS A 184 -13.19 6.76 16.33
C HIS A 184 -12.34 7.54 15.32
N SER A 185 -12.71 8.79 15.04
CA SER A 185 -11.98 9.67 14.13
C SER A 185 -10.55 9.93 14.60
N ALA A 186 -10.37 10.15 15.91
CA ALA A 186 -9.06 10.35 16.50
C ALA A 186 -8.17 9.11 16.38
N ILE A 187 -8.71 7.92 16.64
CA ILE A 187 -8.00 6.64 16.50
C ILE A 187 -7.56 6.41 15.06
N SER A 188 -8.46 6.60 14.09
CA SER A 188 -8.16 6.42 12.68
C SER A 188 -7.09 7.40 12.19
N THR A 189 -7.15 8.65 12.67
CA THR A 189 -6.13 9.67 12.36
C THR A 189 -4.76 9.29 12.95
N ALA A 190 -4.72 8.92 14.23
CA ALA A 190 -3.48 8.51 14.88
C ALA A 190 -2.88 7.26 14.24
N ALA A 191 -3.71 6.27 13.87
CA ALA A 191 -3.24 5.07 13.20
C ALA A 191 -2.59 5.37 11.85
N ARG A 192 -3.19 6.26 11.05
CA ARG A 192 -2.61 6.75 9.79
C ARG A 192 -1.29 7.49 10.05
N ASP A 193 -1.27 8.45 10.98
CA ASP A 193 -0.08 9.26 11.25
C ASP A 193 1.09 8.41 11.78
N ILE A 194 0.79 7.38 12.59
CA ILE A 194 1.78 6.41 13.07
C ILE A 194 2.32 5.57 11.93
N ARG A 195 1.47 5.07 11.02
CA ARG A 195 1.93 4.31 9.84
C ARG A 195 2.84 5.16 8.96
N ASN A 196 2.42 6.39 8.64
CA ASN A 196 3.23 7.31 7.86
C ASN A 196 4.60 7.56 8.51
N ALA A 197 4.64 7.71 9.84
CA ALA A 197 5.91 7.87 10.55
C ALA A 197 6.78 6.59 10.53
N ILE A 198 6.18 5.40 10.49
CA ILE A 198 6.90 4.13 10.34
C ILE A 198 7.42 3.97 8.92
N ASP A 199 6.66 4.36 7.90
CA ASP A 199 7.04 4.28 6.49
C ASP A 199 8.26 5.17 6.15
N GLU A 200 8.46 6.23 6.92
CA GLU A 200 9.66 7.08 6.82
C GLU A 200 10.93 6.45 7.41
N LEU A 201 10.84 5.28 8.06
CA LEU A 201 12.00 4.58 8.60
C LEU A 201 12.78 3.92 7.46
N GLU A 202 14.02 4.36 7.26
CA GLU A 202 14.91 3.80 6.23
C GLU A 202 15.65 2.52 6.69
N LEU A 203 15.18 1.87 7.76
CA LEU A 203 15.79 0.65 8.29
C LEU A 203 15.02 -0.59 7.83
N PRO A 204 15.72 -1.65 7.40
CA PRO A 204 15.05 -2.88 7.04
C PRO A 204 14.34 -3.48 8.26
N HIS A 205 13.08 -3.89 8.09
CA HIS A 205 12.30 -4.57 9.14
C HIS A 205 12.91 -5.93 9.53
N GLU A 206 13.69 -6.54 8.63
CA GLU A 206 14.43 -7.78 8.86
C GLU A 206 15.71 -7.83 8.02
N LEU A 207 16.75 -8.48 8.56
CA LEU A 207 17.95 -8.80 7.79
C LEU A 207 17.78 -10.19 7.19
N PRO A 208 17.79 -10.34 5.85
CA PRO A 208 17.63 -11.63 5.22
C PRO A 208 18.75 -12.60 5.60
N ASP A 209 18.40 -13.86 5.83
CA ASP A 209 19.36 -14.92 6.09
C ASP A 209 20.40 -15.01 4.94
N GLY A 210 21.70 -15.06 5.29
CA GLY A 210 22.78 -15.13 4.31
C GLY A 210 23.21 -13.80 3.68
N VAL A 211 22.50 -12.70 3.93
CA VAL A 211 22.96 -11.34 3.59
C VAL A 211 23.75 -10.79 4.77
N SER A 212 24.99 -10.34 4.53
CA SER A 212 25.75 -9.70 5.61
C SER A 212 25.02 -8.41 6.05
N PRO A 213 25.00 -8.05 7.35
CA PRO A 213 24.40 -6.80 7.80
C PRO A 213 24.92 -5.58 7.04
N VAL A 214 26.19 -5.62 6.62
CA VAL A 214 26.84 -4.60 5.77
C VAL A 214 26.20 -4.52 4.38
N SER A 215 25.91 -5.66 3.78
CA SER A 215 25.20 -5.73 2.50
C SER A 215 23.76 -5.26 2.64
N GLY A 216 23.04 -5.63 3.72
CA GLY A 216 21.68 -5.13 3.97
C GLY A 216 21.64 -3.60 4.08
N VAL A 217 22.60 -3.01 4.78
CA VAL A 217 22.77 -1.56 4.84
C VAL A 217 23.16 -1.00 3.46
N ASN A 218 24.16 -1.52 2.78
CA ASN A 218 24.61 -0.92 1.51
C ASN A 218 23.61 -1.07 0.36
N LEU A 219 22.86 -2.18 0.33
CA LEU A 219 22.01 -2.59 -0.78
C LEU A 219 20.59 -2.04 -0.71
N PHE A 220 20.17 -1.52 0.45
CA PHE A 220 18.89 -0.81 0.59
C PHE A 220 18.95 0.52 -0.18
N ILE A 221 19.03 0.41 -1.50
CA ILE A 221 18.77 1.46 -2.49
C ILE A 221 17.26 1.36 -2.76
N GLY A 222 16.48 1.66 -1.73
CA GLY A 222 15.07 2.01 -1.79
C GLY A 222 15.02 3.41 -1.18
N GLY A 223 14.59 4.38 -1.99
CA GLY A 223 14.79 5.80 -1.76
C GLY A 223 14.43 6.28 -0.35
N GLY A 224 15.22 7.22 0.16
CA GLY A 224 14.95 8.00 1.38
C GLY A 224 13.74 8.94 1.26
N ASP A 225 12.75 8.52 0.48
CA ASP A 225 11.47 9.16 0.22
C ASP A 225 10.29 8.22 0.53
N GLY A 226 10.52 7.03 1.09
CA GLY A 226 9.44 6.08 1.42
C GLY A 226 8.78 5.46 0.20
N ASN A 227 9.47 5.47 -0.95
CA ASN A 227 8.92 5.00 -2.22
C ASN A 227 9.46 3.60 -2.58
N ASP A 228 8.53 2.63 -2.73
CA ASP A 228 8.73 1.26 -3.25
C ASP A 228 9.29 1.21 -4.69
N SER A 229 10.49 1.76 -4.88
CA SER A 229 11.17 1.93 -6.16
C SER A 229 12.53 1.23 -6.17
N GLY A 230 13.02 0.94 -7.37
CA GLY A 230 14.31 0.30 -7.58
C GLY A 230 14.29 -1.23 -7.51
N PRO A 231 15.49 -1.86 -7.53
CA PRO A 231 15.63 -3.30 -7.68
C PRO A 231 15.16 -4.11 -6.47
N LEU A 232 15.22 -3.55 -5.25
CA LEU A 232 14.99 -4.31 -4.01
C LEU A 232 13.69 -3.90 -3.30
N ARG A 233 12.63 -3.60 -4.05
CA ARG A 233 11.30 -3.33 -3.50
C ARG A 233 10.72 -4.54 -2.75
N GLY A 234 9.95 -4.28 -1.69
CA GLY A 234 9.22 -5.29 -0.92
C GLY A 234 10.05 -6.53 -0.56
N ASN A 235 9.50 -7.71 -0.83
CA ASN A 235 10.11 -8.99 -0.43
C ASN A 235 11.16 -9.56 -1.42
N VAL A 236 11.69 -8.74 -2.34
CA VAL A 236 12.64 -9.21 -3.38
C VAL A 236 13.82 -9.97 -2.76
N VAL A 237 14.36 -9.51 -1.63
CA VAL A 237 15.53 -10.15 -1.03
C VAL A 237 15.19 -11.52 -0.43
N GLU A 238 14.05 -11.67 0.24
CA GLU A 238 13.59 -12.98 0.71
C GLU A 238 13.37 -13.96 -0.46
N ARG A 239 12.78 -13.47 -1.56
CA ARG A 239 12.59 -14.27 -2.77
C ARG A 239 13.93 -14.69 -3.36
N ALA A 240 14.91 -13.79 -3.40
CA ALA A 240 16.26 -14.11 -3.86
C ALA A 240 16.88 -15.23 -3.00
N ASN A 241 16.71 -15.18 -1.69
CA ASN A 241 17.19 -16.22 -0.78
C ASN A 241 16.52 -17.57 -1.04
N ARG A 242 15.19 -17.60 -1.14
CA ARG A 242 14.44 -18.82 -1.47
C ARG A 242 14.89 -19.40 -2.81
N ALA A 243 15.13 -18.55 -3.81
CA ALA A 243 15.65 -18.96 -5.11
C ALA A 243 17.07 -19.54 -4.99
N MET A 244 17.98 -18.87 -4.27
CA MET A 244 19.34 -19.37 -4.00
C MET A 244 19.32 -20.72 -3.27
N ASP A 245 18.40 -20.92 -2.34
CA ASP A 245 18.23 -22.17 -1.61
C ASP A 245 17.76 -23.32 -2.48
N ALA A 246 16.95 -23.02 -3.51
CA ALA A 246 16.49 -23.98 -4.50
C ALA A 246 17.55 -24.30 -5.58
N MET A 247 18.57 -23.45 -5.77
CA MET A 247 19.63 -23.67 -6.76
C MET A 247 20.51 -24.89 -6.44
N THR A 248 21.04 -25.51 -7.49
CA THR A 248 22.13 -26.48 -7.37
C THR A 248 23.39 -25.84 -6.76
N PRO A 249 24.31 -26.62 -6.16
CA PRO A 249 25.56 -26.08 -5.62
C PRO A 249 26.37 -25.27 -6.65
N GLU A 250 26.41 -25.72 -7.89
CA GLU A 250 27.12 -25.06 -8.99
C GLU A 250 26.46 -23.72 -9.37
N GLU A 251 25.14 -23.70 -9.52
CA GLU A 251 24.39 -22.45 -9.80
C GLU A 251 24.51 -21.45 -8.66
N ARG A 252 24.41 -21.91 -7.41
CA ARG A 252 24.56 -21.07 -6.23
C ARG A 252 25.96 -20.46 -6.15
N ALA A 253 27.00 -21.24 -6.42
CA ALA A 253 28.38 -20.75 -6.43
C ALA A 253 28.59 -19.69 -7.51
N GLU A 254 28.00 -19.88 -8.70
CA GLU A 254 28.05 -18.89 -9.78
C GLU A 254 27.30 -17.60 -9.42
N ALA A 255 26.08 -17.70 -8.89
CA ALA A 255 25.32 -16.55 -8.43
C ALA A 255 26.07 -15.76 -7.34
N GLN A 256 26.65 -16.44 -6.35
CA GLN A 256 27.50 -15.81 -5.32
C GLN A 256 28.72 -15.12 -5.93
N ARG A 257 29.37 -15.76 -6.92
CA ARG A 257 30.50 -15.17 -7.64
C ARG A 257 30.09 -13.90 -8.38
N LEU A 258 28.94 -13.89 -9.05
CA LEU A 258 28.43 -12.70 -9.76
C LEU A 258 28.09 -11.56 -8.79
N LEU A 259 27.41 -11.86 -7.68
CA LEU A 259 27.11 -10.88 -6.62
C LEU A 259 28.38 -10.27 -6.02
N ALA A 260 29.40 -11.10 -5.75
CA ALA A 260 30.68 -10.64 -5.20
C ALA A 260 31.46 -9.74 -6.19
N ASN A 261 31.35 -10.02 -7.49
CA ASN A 261 32.03 -9.27 -8.54
C ASN A 261 31.16 -8.17 -9.17
N ALA A 262 29.99 -7.87 -8.59
CA ALA A 262 29.16 -6.78 -9.06
C ALA A 262 29.95 -5.46 -9.03
N PRO A 263 29.88 -4.62 -10.09
CA PRO A 263 30.68 -3.41 -10.19
C PRO A 263 30.38 -2.38 -9.09
N ASP A 264 29.16 -2.39 -8.55
CA ASP A 264 28.72 -1.60 -7.40
C ASP A 264 27.42 -2.18 -6.81
N GLU A 265 26.92 -1.53 -5.76
CA GLU A 265 25.71 -1.92 -5.04
C GLU A 265 24.43 -1.83 -5.89
N THR A 266 24.33 -0.91 -6.86
CA THR A 266 23.14 -0.82 -7.72
C THR A 266 23.06 -2.04 -8.63
N ALA A 267 24.18 -2.43 -9.26
CA ALA A 267 24.23 -3.69 -10.02
C ALA A 267 23.99 -4.92 -9.13
N ARG A 268 24.53 -4.93 -7.91
CA ARG A 268 24.29 -6.03 -6.97
C ARG A 268 22.81 -6.15 -6.59
N GLY A 269 22.12 -5.04 -6.36
CA GLY A 269 20.67 -5.01 -6.14
C GLY A 269 19.90 -5.60 -7.32
N TRP A 270 20.19 -5.17 -8.55
CA TRP A 270 19.57 -5.73 -9.75
C TRP A 270 19.87 -7.23 -9.94
N LEU A 271 21.06 -7.70 -9.57
CA LEU A 271 21.39 -9.13 -9.60
C LEU A 271 20.57 -9.94 -8.59
N LEU A 272 20.38 -9.42 -7.37
CA LEU A 272 19.49 -10.05 -6.39
C LEU A 272 18.04 -10.10 -6.89
N ALA A 273 17.57 -9.02 -7.51
CA ALA A 273 16.24 -8.97 -8.12
C ALA A 273 16.08 -9.99 -9.26
N ALA A 274 17.11 -10.15 -10.09
CA ALA A 274 17.14 -11.18 -11.14
C ALA A 274 17.08 -12.59 -10.54
N ILE A 275 17.83 -12.86 -9.47
CA ILE A 275 17.80 -14.13 -8.75
C ILE A 275 16.42 -14.37 -8.13
N ALA A 276 15.79 -13.36 -7.54
CA ALA A 276 14.43 -13.41 -7.01
C ALA A 276 13.37 -13.74 -8.08
N ALA A 277 13.62 -13.34 -9.33
CA ALA A 277 12.82 -13.69 -10.49
C ALA A 277 13.14 -15.09 -11.07
N GLY A 278 14.05 -15.84 -10.44
CA GLY A 278 14.43 -17.19 -10.84
C GLY A 278 15.55 -17.26 -11.87
N ALA A 279 16.30 -16.17 -12.12
CA ALA A 279 17.39 -16.20 -13.08
C ALA A 279 18.58 -17.05 -12.58
N THR A 280 19.02 -18.01 -13.40
CA THR A 280 20.21 -18.85 -13.16
C THR A 280 21.05 -18.99 -14.43
N GLY A 281 22.21 -19.63 -14.29
CA GLY A 281 23.05 -20.06 -15.41
C GLY A 281 23.40 -18.94 -16.40
N ALA A 282 23.23 -19.22 -17.69
CA ALA A 282 23.59 -18.30 -18.77
C ALA A 282 22.79 -16.99 -18.72
N ALA A 283 21.51 -17.04 -18.34
CA ALA A 283 20.67 -15.84 -18.27
C ALA A 283 21.16 -14.86 -17.22
N LEU A 284 21.51 -15.36 -16.02
CA LEU A 284 22.06 -14.54 -14.94
C LEU A 284 23.44 -13.98 -15.31
N LEU A 285 24.29 -14.77 -15.97
CA LEU A 285 25.60 -14.33 -16.45
C LEU A 285 25.49 -13.21 -17.51
N ASN A 286 24.59 -13.38 -18.49
CA ASN A 286 24.32 -12.39 -19.52
C ASN A 286 23.82 -11.08 -18.92
N TYR A 287 22.89 -11.18 -17.97
CA TYR A 287 22.35 -10.04 -17.23
C TYR A 287 23.46 -9.31 -16.46
N SER A 288 24.27 -10.04 -15.69
CA SER A 288 25.41 -9.47 -14.96
C SER A 288 26.42 -8.78 -15.89
N THR A 289 26.70 -9.38 -17.04
CA THR A 289 27.63 -8.84 -18.02
C THR A 289 27.11 -7.54 -18.59
N ARG A 290 25.82 -7.49 -18.95
CA ARG A 290 25.18 -6.27 -19.46
C ARG A 290 25.12 -5.16 -18.40
N LEU A 291 24.80 -5.49 -17.14
CA LEU A 291 24.86 -4.54 -16.04
C LEU A 291 26.26 -3.91 -15.88
N GLY A 292 27.33 -4.71 -16.04
CA GLY A 292 28.71 -4.23 -15.96
C GLY A 292 29.12 -3.28 -17.09
N GLN A 293 28.35 -3.21 -18.17
CA GLN A 293 28.58 -2.28 -19.29
C GLN A 293 27.77 -0.99 -19.17
N MET A 294 26.81 -0.95 -18.25
CA MET A 294 25.93 0.20 -18.04
C MET A 294 26.51 1.18 -17.03
N SER A 295 26.30 2.47 -17.28
CA SER A 295 26.51 3.51 -16.27
C SER A 295 25.50 3.41 -15.12
N ASP A 296 25.77 4.09 -14.00
CA ASP A 296 24.83 4.17 -12.86
C ASP A 296 23.47 4.74 -13.28
N LYS A 297 23.48 5.76 -14.15
CA LYS A 297 22.26 6.38 -14.67
C LYS A 297 21.44 5.38 -15.48
N GLU A 298 22.09 4.58 -16.33
CA GLU A 298 21.40 3.56 -17.12
C GLU A 298 20.84 2.43 -16.26
N ARG A 299 21.54 2.03 -15.21
CA ARG A 299 21.05 1.02 -14.26
C ARG A 299 19.87 1.52 -13.43
N LYS A 300 19.87 2.78 -13.01
CA LYS A 300 18.70 3.39 -12.35
C LYS A 300 17.50 3.47 -13.30
N ALA A 301 17.74 3.72 -14.58
CA ALA A 301 16.71 3.74 -15.60
C ALA A 301 16.13 2.34 -15.96
N LEU A 302 16.59 1.25 -15.34
CA LEU A 302 15.95 -0.07 -15.50
C LEU A 302 14.65 -0.19 -14.69
N ASP A 303 14.41 0.71 -13.72
CA ASP A 303 13.14 0.74 -13.00
C ASP A 303 12.02 1.27 -13.91
N PRO A 304 10.97 0.47 -14.19
CA PRO A 304 9.89 0.91 -15.05
C PRO A 304 9.06 2.06 -14.49
N THR A 305 9.07 2.29 -13.17
CA THR A 305 8.34 3.41 -12.55
C THR A 305 9.02 4.77 -12.80
N ALA A 306 10.27 4.78 -13.29
CA ALA A 306 11.03 6.00 -13.55
C ALA A 306 10.72 6.67 -14.91
N HIS A 307 9.75 6.16 -15.68
CA HIS A 307 9.47 6.58 -17.06
C HIS A 307 8.00 7.00 -17.27
N PRO A 308 7.54 8.07 -16.60
CA PRO A 308 6.15 8.52 -16.73
C PRO A 308 5.81 8.90 -18.17
N GLY A 309 4.65 8.43 -18.64
CA GLY A 309 4.14 8.69 -19.99
C GLY A 309 4.78 7.86 -21.12
N VAL A 310 5.72 6.98 -20.81
CA VAL A 310 6.37 6.10 -21.81
C VAL A 310 5.60 4.80 -21.96
N PHE A 311 5.11 4.21 -20.86
CA PHE A 311 4.40 2.95 -20.89
C PHE A 311 2.90 3.22 -20.92
N THR A 312 2.33 3.43 -22.10
CA THR A 312 0.88 3.65 -22.29
C THR A 312 0.25 2.46 -23.00
N GLN A 313 -1.05 2.28 -22.85
CA GLN A 313 -1.78 1.22 -23.55
C GLN A 313 -1.89 1.51 -25.05
N PRO A 314 -1.74 0.48 -25.92
CA PRO A 314 -1.88 0.66 -27.36
C PRO A 314 -3.28 1.13 -27.80
N ASP A 315 -4.34 0.54 -27.26
CA ASP A 315 -5.72 0.87 -27.62
C ASP A 315 -6.64 0.81 -26.39
N GLY A 316 -7.94 1.05 -26.57
CA GLY A 316 -8.90 1.14 -25.46
C GLY A 316 -9.34 -0.19 -24.86
N THR A 317 -8.69 -1.30 -25.22
CA THR A 317 -8.95 -2.63 -24.67
C THR A 317 -7.69 -3.26 -24.07
N THR A 318 -6.54 -2.59 -24.14
CA THR A 318 -5.26 -3.12 -23.66
C THR A 318 -4.84 -2.57 -22.30
N CYS A 319 -5.72 -1.90 -21.55
CA CYS A 319 -5.44 -1.45 -20.18
C CYS A 319 -5.01 -2.62 -19.28
N GLY A 320 -5.72 -3.76 -19.36
CA GLY A 320 -5.38 -4.96 -18.61
C GLY A 320 -4.04 -5.57 -18.98
N SER A 321 -3.78 -5.73 -20.28
CA SER A 321 -2.53 -6.33 -20.74
C SER A 321 -1.33 -5.42 -20.48
N SER A 322 -1.49 -4.10 -20.57
CA SER A 322 -0.46 -3.11 -20.24
C SER A 322 -0.14 -3.10 -18.75
N SER A 323 -1.16 -3.17 -17.89
CA SER A 323 -1.00 -3.32 -16.44
C SER A 323 -0.29 -4.64 -16.08
N LEU A 324 -0.65 -5.76 -16.71
CA LEU A 324 0.01 -7.05 -16.50
C LEU A 324 1.47 -7.05 -17.02
N LEU A 325 1.73 -6.33 -18.11
CA LEU A 325 3.07 -6.20 -18.67
C LEU A 325 3.97 -5.38 -17.75
N LEU A 326 3.47 -4.25 -17.23
CA LEU A 326 4.20 -3.46 -16.26
C LEU A 326 4.46 -4.26 -14.98
N ALA A 327 3.47 -5.00 -14.47
CA ALA A 327 3.66 -5.93 -13.35
C ALA A 327 4.79 -6.94 -13.62
N LYS A 328 4.85 -7.50 -14.83
CA LYS A 328 5.94 -8.39 -15.24
C LYS A 328 7.30 -7.68 -15.22
N MET A 329 7.38 -6.46 -15.76
CA MET A 329 8.62 -5.66 -15.70
C MET A 329 9.03 -5.35 -14.26
N LEU A 330 8.05 -5.13 -13.36
CA LEU A 330 8.35 -4.89 -11.95
C LEU A 330 8.93 -6.15 -11.27
N ASN A 331 8.45 -7.33 -11.63
CA ASN A 331 8.79 -8.58 -10.96
C ASN A 331 9.93 -9.38 -11.63
N ASP A 332 10.27 -9.06 -12.87
CA ASP A 332 11.26 -9.75 -13.70
C ASP A 332 12.25 -8.74 -14.34
N PRO A 333 13.39 -8.48 -13.67
CA PRO A 333 14.38 -7.52 -14.17
C PRO A 333 15.03 -7.88 -15.50
N LEU A 334 15.05 -9.17 -15.87
CA LEU A 334 15.56 -9.59 -17.18
C LEU A 334 14.59 -9.15 -18.27
N PHE A 335 13.28 -9.32 -18.02
CA PHE A 335 12.24 -8.84 -18.93
C PHE A 335 12.19 -7.30 -18.97
N ALA A 336 12.36 -6.63 -17.83
CA ALA A 336 12.50 -5.18 -17.81
C ALA A 336 13.66 -4.71 -18.68
N MET A 337 14.85 -5.35 -18.57
CA MET A 337 15.99 -5.01 -19.42
C MET A 337 15.71 -5.22 -20.92
N GLN A 338 14.98 -6.28 -21.27
CA GLN A 338 14.55 -6.53 -22.65
C GLN A 338 13.70 -5.38 -23.19
N ILE A 339 12.66 -4.94 -22.47
CA ILE A 339 11.81 -3.83 -22.90
C ILE A 339 12.58 -2.50 -22.92
N MET A 340 13.35 -2.22 -21.86
CA MET A 340 14.06 -0.96 -21.66
C MET A 340 15.18 -0.74 -22.68
N THR A 341 15.89 -1.80 -23.05
CA THR A 341 17.15 -1.70 -23.80
C THR A 341 17.11 -2.44 -25.14
N GLY A 342 16.19 -3.39 -25.31
CA GLY A 342 16.16 -4.31 -26.44
C GLY A 342 17.10 -5.50 -26.28
N TYR A 343 17.83 -5.63 -25.16
CA TYR A 343 18.67 -6.80 -24.91
C TYR A 343 17.92 -7.82 -24.05
N ASP A 344 17.70 -9.02 -24.59
CA ASP A 344 17.16 -10.14 -23.83
C ASP A 344 18.28 -10.94 -23.17
N PRO A 345 18.42 -10.90 -21.83
CA PRO A 345 19.46 -11.65 -21.13
C PRO A 345 19.27 -13.17 -21.23
N ARG A 346 18.04 -13.66 -21.45
CA ARG A 346 17.74 -15.10 -21.52
C ARG A 346 18.31 -15.73 -22.78
N THR A 347 18.25 -15.03 -23.90
CA THR A 347 18.82 -15.46 -25.19
C THR A 347 20.20 -14.88 -25.48
N GLY A 348 20.56 -13.79 -24.80
CA GLY A 348 21.79 -13.04 -25.03
C GLY A 348 21.78 -12.23 -26.33
N GLN A 349 20.60 -11.95 -26.90
CA GLN A 349 20.42 -11.26 -28.17
C GLN A 349 19.95 -9.80 -27.99
N ASP A 350 20.33 -8.94 -28.94
CA ASP A 350 19.73 -7.61 -29.10
C ASP A 350 18.59 -7.69 -30.13
N GLU A 351 17.37 -7.35 -29.71
CA GLU A 351 16.14 -7.41 -30.50
C GLU A 351 15.88 -6.11 -31.28
N GLY A 352 16.56 -5.02 -30.95
CA GLY A 352 16.41 -3.73 -31.64
C GLY A 352 15.08 -3.04 -31.34
N ASP A 353 14.67 -2.09 -32.17
CA ASP A 353 13.35 -1.42 -32.10
C ASP A 353 12.40 -2.11 -33.08
N PRO A 354 11.25 -2.65 -32.64
CA PRO A 354 10.28 -3.27 -33.55
C PRO A 354 9.54 -2.25 -34.44
N GLY A 355 9.69 -0.96 -34.16
CA GLY A 355 9.01 0.13 -34.84
C GLY A 355 7.61 0.39 -34.28
N ALA A 356 7.04 1.53 -34.69
CA ALA A 356 5.75 1.99 -34.19
C ALA A 356 4.63 0.99 -34.54
N VAL A 357 3.78 0.71 -33.56
CA VAL A 357 2.63 -0.17 -33.75
C VAL A 357 1.45 0.63 -34.29
N LYS A 358 0.75 0.09 -35.29
CA LYS A 358 -0.31 0.83 -36.01
C LYS A 358 -1.53 1.22 -35.18
N ILE A 359 -1.83 0.45 -34.14
CA ILE A 359 -3.01 0.67 -33.29
C ILE A 359 -2.73 1.61 -32.13
N ASP A 360 -1.46 1.97 -31.92
CA ASP A 360 -1.02 2.87 -30.86
C ASP A 360 -1.70 4.24 -30.96
N ARG A 361 -2.45 4.59 -29.92
CA ARG A 361 -3.14 5.87 -29.80
C ARG A 361 -2.25 7.01 -29.29
N ASN A 362 -1.08 6.69 -28.75
CA ASN A 362 -0.17 7.63 -28.07
C ASN A 362 1.28 7.55 -28.58
N PRO A 363 1.54 7.64 -29.90
CA PRO A 363 2.88 7.47 -30.44
C PRO A 363 3.83 8.59 -30.00
N LEU A 364 5.04 8.22 -29.57
CA LEU A 364 6.11 9.16 -29.27
C LEU A 364 6.82 9.62 -30.56
N ASP A 365 6.86 10.94 -30.80
CA ASP A 365 7.56 11.53 -31.96
C ASP A 365 9.09 11.57 -31.76
N GLY A 366 9.82 10.68 -32.43
CA GLY A 366 11.27 10.48 -32.33
C GLY A 366 12.15 11.52 -33.06
N SER A 367 11.74 12.78 -33.16
CA SER A 367 12.52 13.79 -33.90
C SER A 367 13.87 14.17 -33.24
N ASP A 368 14.06 13.86 -31.96
CA ASP A 368 15.29 14.09 -31.19
C ASP A 368 15.97 12.78 -30.75
N GLU A 369 17.31 12.75 -30.68
CA GLU A 369 18.09 11.56 -30.29
C GLU A 369 17.77 11.06 -28.86
N PHE A 370 17.52 11.98 -27.93
CA PHE A 370 17.04 11.62 -26.59
C PHE A 370 15.67 10.95 -26.66
N ILE A 371 14.76 11.46 -27.50
CA ILE A 371 13.42 10.93 -27.67
C ILE A 371 13.45 9.57 -28.38
N ASN A 372 14.36 9.35 -29.33
CA ASN A 372 14.51 8.07 -30.04
C ASN A 372 14.73 6.87 -29.10
N LYS A 373 15.45 7.05 -27.99
CA LYS A 373 15.61 5.97 -26.99
C LYS A 373 14.27 5.64 -26.31
N TYR A 374 13.47 6.64 -25.97
CA TYR A 374 12.14 6.44 -25.40
C TYR A 374 11.16 5.89 -26.43
N THR A 375 11.26 6.29 -27.70
CA THR A 375 10.44 5.74 -28.79
C THR A 375 10.68 4.24 -28.96
N ALA A 376 11.94 3.78 -29.01
CA ALA A 376 12.24 2.35 -29.14
C ALA A 376 11.74 1.54 -27.94
N MET A 377 11.91 2.08 -26.73
CA MET A 377 11.39 1.47 -25.49
C MET A 377 9.86 1.41 -25.49
N HIS A 378 9.20 2.50 -25.88
CA HIS A 378 7.75 2.57 -26.01
C HIS A 378 7.24 1.55 -27.04
N ASN A 379 7.84 1.48 -28.23
CA ASN A 379 7.45 0.52 -29.28
C ASN A 379 7.53 -0.94 -28.79
N ARG A 380 8.58 -1.30 -28.04
CA ARG A 380 8.69 -2.64 -27.43
C ARG A 380 7.58 -2.89 -26.42
N PHE A 381 7.27 -1.91 -25.58
CA PHE A 381 6.16 -2.01 -24.64
C PHE A 381 4.82 -2.18 -25.39
N GLN A 382 4.56 -1.38 -26.43
CA GLN A 382 3.35 -1.50 -27.26
C GLN A 382 3.19 -2.90 -27.85
N GLN A 383 4.26 -3.42 -28.47
CA GLN A 383 4.23 -4.75 -29.05
C GLN A 383 3.98 -5.82 -27.98
N ALA A 384 4.72 -5.77 -26.87
CA ALA A 384 4.55 -6.75 -25.80
C ALA A 384 3.18 -6.66 -25.13
N ALA A 385 2.56 -5.48 -25.05
CA ALA A 385 1.22 -5.30 -24.49
C ALA A 385 0.14 -5.93 -25.37
N ILE A 386 0.34 -5.91 -26.70
CA ILE A 386 -0.54 -6.58 -27.66
C ILE A 386 -0.37 -8.10 -27.60
N GLU A 387 0.88 -8.57 -27.54
CA GLU A 387 1.17 -10.00 -27.37
C GLU A 387 0.58 -10.54 -26.07
N MET A 388 0.69 -9.78 -24.98
CA MET A 388 0.05 -10.09 -23.72
C MET A 388 -1.47 -10.08 -23.81
N HIS A 389 -2.07 -9.14 -24.55
CA HIS A 389 -3.51 -9.09 -24.77
C HIS A 389 -4.02 -10.33 -25.51
N HIS A 390 -3.31 -10.76 -26.55
CA HIS A 390 -3.61 -12.01 -27.25
C HIS A 390 -3.45 -13.22 -26.35
N GLN A 391 -2.41 -13.24 -25.49
CA GLN A 391 -2.18 -14.32 -24.54
C GLN A 391 -3.30 -14.42 -23.49
N THR A 392 -3.70 -13.30 -22.88
CA THR A 392 -4.73 -13.27 -21.83
C THR A 392 -6.13 -13.55 -22.35
N ASN A 393 -6.37 -13.40 -23.65
CA ASN A 393 -7.63 -13.71 -24.32
C ASN A 393 -7.60 -15.02 -25.13
N GLY A 394 -6.41 -15.61 -25.30
CA GLY A 394 -6.23 -16.91 -25.93
C GLY A 394 -6.86 -18.04 -25.12
N LEU A 395 -7.12 -19.18 -25.79
CA LEU A 395 -7.72 -20.36 -25.16
C LEU A 395 -6.83 -21.01 -24.09
N THR A 396 -5.52 -20.75 -24.14
CA THR A 396 -4.52 -21.32 -23.25
C THR A 396 -3.76 -20.23 -22.50
N THR A 397 -3.50 -20.45 -21.21
CA THR A 397 -2.66 -19.59 -20.38
C THR A 397 -1.20 -19.69 -20.83
N HIS A 398 -0.34 -18.84 -20.24
CA HIS A 398 1.10 -18.93 -20.44
C HIS A 398 1.68 -20.30 -20.01
N ASP A 399 1.12 -20.91 -18.96
CA ASP A 399 1.45 -22.29 -18.52
C ASP A 399 0.80 -23.42 -19.36
N GLY A 400 0.03 -23.10 -20.42
CA GLY A 400 -0.65 -24.09 -21.26
C GLY A 400 -1.97 -24.67 -20.71
N ASN A 401 -2.49 -24.13 -19.61
CA ASN A 401 -3.79 -24.51 -19.05
C ASN A 401 -4.93 -23.82 -19.81
N PHE A 402 -6.17 -24.31 -19.69
CA PHE A 402 -7.32 -23.62 -20.29
C PHE A 402 -7.57 -22.26 -19.62
N ASN A 403 -7.66 -21.20 -20.42
CA ASN A 403 -7.79 -19.82 -19.96
C ASN A 403 -9.22 -19.26 -20.05
N GLY A 404 -10.20 -20.08 -20.44
CA GLY A 404 -11.58 -19.62 -20.67
C GLY A 404 -11.78 -19.03 -22.07
N TRP A 405 -12.99 -18.54 -22.32
CA TRP A 405 -13.36 -17.85 -23.55
C TRP A 405 -13.70 -16.41 -23.19
N TRP A 406 -12.89 -15.45 -23.62
CA TRP A 406 -13.14 -14.01 -23.44
C TRP A 406 -12.83 -13.28 -24.74
N PRO A 407 -13.72 -12.39 -25.23
CA PRO A 407 -13.44 -11.64 -26.44
C PRO A 407 -12.43 -10.52 -26.15
N GLU A 408 -11.40 -10.39 -26.99
CA GLU A 408 -10.38 -9.32 -26.88
C GLU A 408 -11.00 -7.92 -26.84
N ALA A 409 -12.12 -7.71 -27.53
CA ALA A 409 -12.85 -6.45 -27.55
C ALA A 409 -13.42 -6.04 -26.18
N ALA A 410 -13.50 -6.96 -25.22
CA ALA A 410 -13.92 -6.71 -23.84
C ALA A 410 -12.72 -6.59 -22.87
N GLY A 411 -11.51 -6.38 -23.39
CA GLY A 411 -10.31 -6.24 -22.58
C GLY A 411 -9.79 -7.56 -22.03
N THR A 412 -9.20 -7.51 -20.84
CA THR A 412 -8.69 -8.70 -20.12
C THR A 412 -9.65 -9.09 -19.01
N SER A 413 -10.16 -10.33 -19.02
CA SER A 413 -11.04 -10.82 -17.94
C SER A 413 -10.31 -10.92 -16.59
N PRO A 414 -11.00 -10.71 -15.44
CA PRO A 414 -10.37 -10.87 -14.13
C PRO A 414 -9.75 -12.24 -13.89
N GLY A 415 -10.38 -13.31 -14.36
CA GLY A 415 -9.84 -14.67 -14.26
C GLY A 415 -8.59 -14.87 -15.11
N SER A 416 -8.54 -14.27 -16.30
CA SER A 416 -7.35 -14.30 -17.16
C SER A 416 -6.20 -13.51 -16.55
N ALA A 417 -6.48 -12.34 -15.97
CA ALA A 417 -5.49 -11.55 -15.25
C ALA A 417 -4.91 -12.32 -14.04
N ALA A 418 -5.75 -12.96 -13.23
CA ALA A 418 -5.30 -13.81 -12.12
C ALA A 418 -4.38 -14.95 -12.60
N ARG A 419 -4.73 -15.62 -13.70
CA ARG A 419 -3.89 -16.67 -14.28
C ARG A 419 -2.59 -16.13 -14.86
N GLN A 420 -2.61 -14.95 -15.48
CA GLN A 420 -1.40 -14.30 -16.00
C GLN A 420 -0.48 -13.81 -14.87
N MET A 421 -1.03 -13.37 -13.74
CA MET A 421 -0.24 -13.03 -12.55
C MET A 421 0.36 -14.28 -11.88
N SER A 422 -0.30 -15.43 -11.99
CA SER A 422 0.10 -16.67 -11.33
C SER A 422 1.23 -17.40 -12.05
N GLY A 423 1.99 -18.19 -11.27
CA GLY A 423 2.89 -19.22 -11.80
C GLY A 423 4.24 -18.70 -12.30
N ASP A 424 5.10 -19.65 -12.66
CA ASP A 424 6.45 -19.37 -13.15
C ASP A 424 6.39 -18.67 -14.52
N GLY A 425 7.08 -17.54 -14.66
CA GLY A 425 7.03 -16.76 -15.90
C GLY A 425 5.78 -15.90 -16.08
N GLY A 426 4.84 -15.92 -15.12
CA GLY A 426 3.74 -14.97 -15.04
C GLY A 426 4.19 -13.52 -14.78
N SER A 427 3.21 -12.64 -14.62
CA SER A 427 3.41 -11.22 -14.32
C SER A 427 3.60 -10.94 -12.82
N GLY A 428 3.22 -11.87 -11.94
CA GLY A 428 3.38 -11.78 -10.50
C GLY A 428 4.72 -12.30 -10.00
N THR A 429 4.78 -12.62 -8.71
CA THR A 429 6.03 -13.02 -8.02
C THR A 429 6.34 -14.52 -8.07
N GLY A 430 5.63 -15.28 -8.91
CA GLY A 430 5.74 -16.75 -9.06
C GLY A 430 4.72 -17.55 -8.22
N GLY A 431 4.00 -16.89 -7.30
CA GLY A 431 2.92 -17.48 -6.52
C GLY A 431 1.60 -17.61 -7.27
N GLY A 432 0.55 -18.07 -6.58
CA GLY A 432 -0.81 -18.01 -7.09
C GLY A 432 -1.43 -16.63 -6.88
N TYR A 433 -2.35 -16.25 -7.77
CA TYR A 433 -3.19 -15.06 -7.64
C TYR A 433 -4.64 -15.44 -7.92
N GLU A 434 -5.56 -14.71 -7.28
CA GLU A 434 -6.98 -14.94 -7.38
C GLU A 434 -7.76 -13.63 -7.50
N THR A 435 -8.96 -13.77 -8.06
CA THR A 435 -9.91 -12.67 -8.22
C THR A 435 -10.63 -12.41 -6.90
N ARG A 436 -10.53 -11.19 -6.37
CA ARG A 436 -11.26 -10.74 -5.18
C ARG A 436 -12.17 -9.58 -5.55
N TYR A 437 -13.48 -9.76 -5.35
CA TYR A 437 -14.46 -8.71 -5.56
C TYR A 437 -14.44 -7.74 -4.37
N VAL A 438 -14.51 -6.45 -4.67
CA VAL A 438 -14.61 -5.39 -3.66
C VAL A 438 -16.03 -5.38 -3.13
N ASP A 439 -16.19 -5.53 -1.82
CA ASP A 439 -17.47 -5.35 -1.15
C ASP A 439 -17.80 -3.84 -1.10
N PRO A 440 -18.89 -3.37 -1.73
CA PRO A 440 -19.27 -1.96 -1.69
C PRO A 440 -19.49 -1.40 -0.28
N ASP A 441 -19.92 -2.24 0.66
CA ASP A 441 -20.22 -1.83 2.04
C ASP A 441 -18.99 -1.91 2.95
N ASN A 442 -17.89 -2.51 2.46
CA ASN A 442 -16.63 -2.70 3.19
C ASN A 442 -15.40 -2.64 2.26
N ALA A 443 -15.35 -1.62 1.41
CA ALA A 443 -14.25 -1.45 0.44
C ALA A 443 -12.88 -1.35 1.13
N GLY A 444 -12.85 -0.82 2.35
CA GLY A 444 -11.64 -0.66 3.16
C GLY A 444 -10.95 -1.97 3.52
N GLU A 445 -11.68 -3.08 3.66
CA GLU A 445 -11.02 -4.38 3.85
C GLU A 445 -10.21 -4.77 2.60
N THR A 446 -10.75 -4.53 1.41
CA THR A 446 -10.04 -4.81 0.16
C THR A 446 -8.85 -3.87 -0.01
N TYR A 447 -9.00 -2.59 0.33
CA TYR A 447 -7.90 -1.63 0.37
C TYR A 447 -6.75 -2.14 1.26
N ASP A 448 -7.06 -2.54 2.50
CA ASP A 448 -6.04 -2.98 3.45
C ASP A 448 -5.33 -4.26 2.98
N ARG A 449 -6.01 -5.13 2.21
CA ARG A 449 -5.39 -6.31 1.57
C ARG A 449 -4.46 -5.91 0.42
N ILE A 450 -4.90 -4.97 -0.42
CA ILE A 450 -4.09 -4.43 -1.52
C ILE A 450 -2.83 -3.77 -0.96
N ALA A 451 -2.96 -2.93 0.07
CA ALA A 451 -1.84 -2.28 0.73
C ALA A 451 -0.84 -3.31 1.26
N ARG A 452 -1.29 -4.33 2.01
CA ARG A 452 -0.40 -5.41 2.49
C ARG A 452 0.31 -6.15 1.36
N ALA A 453 -0.38 -6.43 0.26
CA ALA A 453 0.25 -7.07 -0.89
C ALA A 453 1.31 -6.16 -1.52
N ALA A 454 0.98 -4.89 -1.73
CA ALA A 454 1.87 -3.87 -2.27
C ALA A 454 3.13 -3.67 -1.39
N ASP A 455 2.97 -3.56 -0.07
CA ASP A 455 4.07 -3.42 0.91
C ASP A 455 5.05 -4.61 0.85
N THR A 456 4.56 -5.79 0.47
CA THR A 456 5.40 -6.99 0.28
C THR A 456 5.99 -7.09 -1.14
N GLY A 457 5.85 -6.04 -1.95
CA GLY A 457 6.39 -5.95 -3.32
C GLY A 457 5.54 -6.67 -4.36
N GLN A 458 4.27 -7.00 -4.06
CA GLN A 458 3.35 -7.58 -5.02
C GLN A 458 2.65 -6.47 -5.80
N ALA A 459 2.79 -6.47 -7.13
CA ALA A 459 1.95 -5.62 -7.97
C ALA A 459 0.52 -6.18 -8.02
N VAL A 460 -0.49 -5.31 -7.91
CA VAL A 460 -1.91 -5.71 -7.82
C VAL A 460 -2.73 -5.04 -8.91
N PRO A 461 -3.17 -5.78 -9.94
CA PRO A 461 -4.17 -5.29 -10.89
C PRO A 461 -5.51 -5.01 -10.20
N VAL A 462 -6.08 -3.84 -10.45
CA VAL A 462 -7.39 -3.43 -9.92
C VAL A 462 -8.29 -3.01 -11.08
N TYR A 463 -9.46 -3.65 -11.15
CA TYR A 463 -10.53 -3.32 -12.08
C TYR A 463 -11.37 -2.21 -11.49
N THR A 464 -11.62 -1.19 -12.31
CA THR A 464 -12.30 0.03 -11.92
C THR A 464 -13.38 0.37 -12.92
N TYR A 465 -14.32 1.22 -12.53
CA TYR A 465 -15.46 1.63 -13.35
C TYR A 465 -15.78 3.10 -13.10
N ASP A 466 -16.20 3.80 -14.16
CA ASP A 466 -16.65 5.20 -14.14
C ASP A 466 -18.18 5.25 -14.28
N ASP A 467 -18.86 5.98 -13.39
CA ASP A 467 -20.32 6.11 -13.43
C ASP A 467 -20.81 7.00 -14.59
N ASN A 468 -19.95 7.87 -15.12
CA ASN A 468 -20.32 8.90 -16.11
C ASN A 468 -20.21 8.41 -17.56
N ASP A 469 -19.69 7.20 -17.78
CA ASP A 469 -19.49 6.65 -19.10
C ASP A 469 -20.29 5.35 -19.24
N GLU A 470 -21.57 5.47 -19.63
CA GLU A 470 -22.54 4.36 -19.82
C GLU A 470 -22.13 3.35 -20.94
N GLY A 471 -20.86 3.28 -21.33
CA GLY A 471 -20.40 2.48 -22.46
C GLY A 471 -18.92 2.05 -22.49
N SER A 472 -18.06 2.47 -21.57
CA SER A 472 -16.69 1.94 -21.48
C SER A 472 -16.64 0.79 -20.47
N GLY A 473 -16.08 -0.34 -20.88
CA GLY A 473 -15.90 -1.49 -19.99
C GLY A 473 -15.03 -1.14 -18.78
N SER A 474 -14.92 -2.06 -17.82
CA SER A 474 -14.02 -1.89 -16.67
C SER A 474 -12.61 -1.47 -17.10
N HIS A 475 -12.11 -0.34 -16.60
CA HIS A 475 -10.70 0.06 -16.72
C HIS A 475 -9.84 -0.78 -15.77
N ILE A 476 -8.56 -0.95 -16.07
CA ILE A 476 -7.67 -1.77 -15.24
C ILE A 476 -6.40 -0.98 -14.96
N VAL A 477 -6.19 -0.65 -13.70
CA VAL A 477 -4.99 0.02 -13.19
C VAL A 477 -4.11 -0.97 -12.44
N LEU A 478 -2.84 -0.59 -12.20
CA LEU A 478 -1.90 -1.42 -11.45
C LEU A 478 -1.44 -0.70 -10.19
N VAL A 479 -1.70 -1.30 -9.02
CA VAL A 479 -1.02 -0.87 -7.80
C VAL A 479 0.41 -1.38 -7.83
N THR A 480 1.38 -0.48 -7.74
CA THR A 480 2.81 -0.76 -7.89
C THR A 480 3.59 -0.75 -6.58
N GLY A 481 2.98 -0.23 -5.51
CA GLY A 481 3.57 -0.09 -4.18
C GLY A 481 2.71 0.81 -3.31
N THR A 482 3.25 1.25 -2.17
CA THR A 482 2.65 2.27 -1.31
C THR A 482 3.53 3.53 -1.22
N GLU A 483 2.92 4.65 -0.85
CA GLU A 483 3.57 5.93 -0.59
C GLU A 483 2.79 6.68 0.49
N ASN A 484 3.43 6.97 1.63
CA ASN A 484 2.83 7.68 2.76
C ASN A 484 1.48 7.07 3.21
N GLY A 485 1.43 5.74 3.35
CA GLY A 485 0.22 5.00 3.70
C GLY A 485 -0.87 4.95 2.62
N ASN A 486 -0.60 5.45 1.40
CA ASN A 486 -1.54 5.43 0.27
C ASN A 486 -1.06 4.48 -0.83
N LEU A 487 -1.95 4.06 -1.73
CA LEU A 487 -1.58 3.18 -2.84
C LEU A 487 -0.96 3.98 -3.98
N ARG A 488 0.20 3.55 -4.48
CA ARG A 488 0.75 4.05 -5.75
C ARG A 488 0.14 3.27 -6.89
N VAL A 489 -0.51 3.98 -7.81
CA VAL A 489 -1.33 3.35 -8.86
C VAL A 489 -0.90 3.85 -10.23
N TYR A 490 -0.39 2.93 -11.05
CA TYR A 490 -0.12 3.16 -12.46
C TYR A 490 -1.41 3.07 -13.28
N ASP A 491 -1.66 4.12 -14.05
CA ASP A 491 -2.71 4.17 -15.04
C ASP A 491 -2.14 3.91 -16.44
N PRO A 492 -2.53 2.81 -17.11
CA PRO A 492 -2.03 2.50 -18.45
C PRO A 492 -2.57 3.45 -19.53
N GLU A 493 -3.64 4.21 -19.30
CA GLU A 493 -4.11 5.19 -20.30
C GLU A 493 -3.12 6.34 -20.47
N THR A 494 -2.69 6.92 -19.35
CA THR A 494 -1.75 8.03 -19.33
C THR A 494 -0.28 7.59 -19.23
N GLY A 495 -0.03 6.36 -18.77
CA GLY A 495 1.30 5.86 -18.48
C GLY A 495 1.95 6.51 -17.26
N VAL A 496 1.14 7.14 -16.40
CA VAL A 496 1.59 7.89 -15.21
C VAL A 496 1.16 7.13 -13.95
N THR A 497 1.93 7.30 -12.87
CA THR A 497 1.57 6.78 -11.54
C THR A 497 1.00 7.91 -10.69
N GLY A 498 -0.20 7.71 -10.14
CA GLY A 498 -0.84 8.57 -9.15
C GLY A 498 -0.90 7.91 -7.78
N VAL A 499 -1.57 8.59 -6.84
CA VAL A 499 -1.74 8.12 -5.46
C VAL A 499 -3.24 8.01 -5.15
N ALA A 500 -3.67 6.84 -4.71
CA ALA A 500 -5.04 6.57 -4.26
C ALA A 500 -5.09 6.46 -2.73
N THR A 501 -5.83 7.37 -2.11
CA THR A 501 -5.99 7.35 -0.65
C THR A 501 -7.01 6.31 -0.21
N ARG A 502 -6.91 5.88 1.05
CA ARG A 502 -7.91 4.98 1.65
C ARG A 502 -9.31 5.61 1.67
N GLU A 503 -9.38 6.92 1.93
CA GLU A 503 -10.64 7.65 1.99
C GLU A 503 -11.33 7.69 0.61
N ASP A 504 -10.58 7.98 -0.46
CA ASP A 504 -11.11 7.97 -1.82
C ASP A 504 -11.58 6.56 -2.23
N PHE A 505 -10.84 5.53 -1.80
CA PHE A 505 -11.19 4.14 -2.07
C PHE A 505 -12.45 3.69 -1.34
N ASP A 506 -12.59 4.05 -0.06
CA ASP A 506 -13.78 3.75 0.76
C ASP A 506 -15.00 4.51 0.27
N SER A 507 -14.83 5.81 -0.04
CA SER A 507 -15.91 6.67 -0.52
C SER A 507 -16.26 6.46 -1.98
N ARG A 508 -15.44 5.70 -2.73
CA ARG A 508 -15.59 5.42 -4.15
C ARG A 508 -15.58 6.69 -5.00
N GLN A 509 -14.64 7.58 -4.70
CA GLN A 509 -14.44 8.89 -5.34
C GLN A 509 -13.02 9.03 -5.89
N LEU A 510 -12.50 7.96 -6.49
CA LEU A 510 -11.12 7.96 -7.01
C LEU A 510 -10.95 8.82 -8.27
N HIS A 511 -12.00 9.46 -8.78
CA HIS A 511 -11.94 10.22 -10.02
C HIS A 511 -11.05 11.46 -9.91
N GLU A 512 -11.10 12.18 -8.78
CA GLU A 512 -10.27 13.37 -8.60
C GLU A 512 -8.76 13.04 -8.49
N SER A 513 -8.43 11.89 -7.90
CA SER A 513 -7.04 11.45 -7.69
C SER A 513 -6.49 10.62 -8.85
N MET A 514 -7.34 9.86 -9.54
CA MET A 514 -6.93 8.78 -10.46
C MET A 514 -7.74 8.70 -11.76
N GLY A 515 -8.82 9.48 -11.93
CA GLY A 515 -9.62 9.54 -13.16
C GLY A 515 -10.72 8.48 -13.32
N TRP A 516 -11.02 7.69 -12.29
CA TRP A 516 -12.10 6.67 -12.29
C TRP A 516 -12.75 6.56 -10.91
N ASP A 517 -14.04 6.21 -10.82
CA ASP A 517 -14.80 6.35 -9.56
C ASP A 517 -14.66 5.15 -8.62
N LYS A 518 -14.90 3.93 -9.13
CA LYS A 518 -15.25 2.78 -8.29
C LYS A 518 -14.30 1.60 -8.47
N PRO A 519 -13.64 1.10 -7.42
CA PRO A 519 -12.96 -0.19 -7.48
C PRO A 519 -13.99 -1.33 -7.47
N LEU A 520 -13.75 -2.37 -8.28
CA LEU A 520 -14.67 -3.51 -8.43
C LEU A 520 -14.02 -4.85 -8.09
N VAL A 521 -12.79 -5.06 -8.58
CA VAL A 521 -12.09 -6.33 -8.44
C VAL A 521 -10.60 -6.07 -8.26
N ALA A 522 -9.98 -6.76 -7.31
CA ALA A 522 -8.53 -6.80 -7.15
C ALA A 522 -8.01 -8.21 -7.47
N ILE A 523 -6.85 -8.28 -8.13
CA ILE A 523 -6.15 -9.54 -8.40
C ILE A 523 -5.04 -9.71 -7.38
N LEU A 524 -5.29 -10.51 -6.35
CA LEU A 524 -4.46 -10.59 -5.14
C LEU A 524 -3.84 -11.98 -4.98
N PRO A 525 -2.67 -12.09 -4.32
CA PRO A 525 -2.20 -13.39 -3.84
C PRO A 525 -3.18 -13.97 -2.79
N PRO A 526 -3.21 -15.30 -2.60
CA PRO A 526 -3.99 -15.93 -1.54
C PRO A 526 -3.45 -15.52 -0.16
N GLU A 527 -4.32 -15.55 0.85
CA GLU A 527 -3.98 -15.23 2.25
C GLU A 527 -3.02 -16.21 2.91
#